data_AF-A0A2V6VHA9-F1
#
_entry.id   AF-A0A2V6VHA9-F1
#
_cell.length_a   1.000
_cell.length_b   1.000
_cell.length_c   1.000
_cell.angle_alpha   90.00
_cell.angle_beta   90.00
_cell.angle_gamma   90.00
#
_symmetry.space_group_name_H-M   'P 1'
#
loop_
_entity.id
_entity.type
_entity.pdbx_description
1 polymer ?
#
loop_
_entity_poly.entity_id
_entity_poly.type
_entity_poly.pdbx_seq_one_letter_code
_entity_poly.pdbx_strand_id
1 'polypeptide(L)'
;MPQVGFGNAGVHIPHALGYPIAGLVRDYVPSGYRTSHALVPHGVSVVLAAPATFRFTYATSPERHLRAAELMGVPTAGLSDREAREALPNALLALVRDIGIPNGLTALGYAERDIPALVDGTLEQPRLLSGSPRTVGATELAAILHDSLRFW
;
A
#
# COMPACT_ATOMS: atom_id res chain seq x y z
N MET A 1 3.96 12.24 17.46
CA MET A 1 4.98 11.16 17.41
C MET A 1 5.17 10.52 16.02
N PRO A 2 4.18 10.42 15.11
CA PRO A 2 4.40 9.87 13.75
C PRO A 2 5.26 10.76 12.82
N GLN A 3 5.09 12.09 12.88
CA GLN A 3 5.81 13.04 12.00
C GLN A 3 7.34 13.03 12.17
N VAL A 4 7.86 12.77 13.38
CA VAL A 4 9.32 12.76 13.63
C VAL A 4 10.00 11.51 13.05
N GLY A 5 9.24 10.41 12.91
CA GLY A 5 9.71 9.17 12.27
C GLY A 5 9.76 9.30 10.74
N PHE A 6 8.65 9.70 10.11
CA PHE A 6 8.57 9.86 8.65
C PHE A 6 9.49 10.97 8.11
N GLY A 7 9.66 12.06 8.88
CA GLY A 7 10.53 13.17 8.48
C GLY A 7 12.03 12.83 8.43
N ASN A 8 12.48 11.78 9.13
CA ASN A 8 13.89 11.37 9.20
C ASN A 8 14.18 10.01 8.56
N ALA A 9 13.24 9.06 8.57
CA ALA A 9 13.40 7.75 7.93
C ALA A 9 12.92 7.71 6.47
N GLY A 10 12.15 8.70 6.04
CA GLY A 10 11.50 8.73 4.73
C GLY A 10 10.27 7.82 4.66
N VAL A 11 9.63 7.84 3.48
CA VAL A 11 8.56 6.92 3.06
C VAL A 11 8.91 6.38 1.68
N HIS A 12 8.27 5.30 1.25
CA HIS A 12 8.62 4.62 -0.01
C HIS A 12 7.40 4.28 -0.88
N ILE A 13 7.45 3.13 -1.56
CA ILE A 13 6.48 2.61 -2.55
C ILE A 13 5.00 2.96 -2.28
N PRO A 14 4.40 2.78 -1.09
CA PRO A 14 2.97 3.07 -0.89
C PRO A 14 2.65 4.55 -1.04
N HIS A 15 3.58 5.43 -0.63
CA HIS A 15 3.42 6.87 -0.84
C HIS A 15 3.62 7.24 -2.31
N ALA A 16 4.60 6.63 -2.99
CA ALA A 16 4.83 6.84 -4.42
C ALA A 16 3.60 6.46 -5.25
N LEU A 17 3.02 5.28 -5.02
CA LEU A 17 1.79 4.80 -5.65
C LEU A 17 0.57 5.66 -5.30
N GLY A 18 0.55 6.23 -4.08
CA GLY A 18 -0.55 7.07 -3.60
C GLY A 18 -0.77 8.33 -4.46
N TYR A 19 0.25 8.85 -5.14
CA TYR A 19 0.13 10.01 -6.03
C TYR A 19 -0.73 9.72 -7.27
N PRO A 20 -0.40 8.75 -8.14
CA PRO A 20 -1.24 8.45 -9.30
C PRO A 20 -2.58 7.81 -8.92
N ILE A 21 -2.67 7.06 -7.81
CA ILE A 21 -3.97 6.54 -7.31
C ILE A 21 -4.92 7.68 -6.93
N ALA A 22 -4.40 8.79 -6.38
CA ALA A 22 -5.23 9.95 -6.08
C ALA A 22 -5.44 10.84 -7.31
N GLY A 23 -4.41 11.01 -8.15
CA GLY A 23 -4.41 11.94 -9.27
C GLY A 23 -5.15 11.45 -10.52
N LEU A 24 -5.25 10.14 -10.73
CA LEU A 24 -5.92 9.54 -11.89
C LEU A 24 -7.33 9.03 -11.58
N VAL A 25 -7.84 9.29 -10.37
CA VAL A 25 -9.18 8.83 -9.98
C VAL A 25 -10.25 9.57 -10.79
N ARG A 26 -11.29 8.86 -11.22
CA ARG A 26 -12.30 9.39 -12.13
C ARG A 26 -13.54 9.89 -11.41
N ASP A 27 -14.09 9.07 -10.54
CA ASP A 27 -15.47 9.18 -10.05
C ASP A 27 -15.65 8.82 -8.57
N TYR A 28 -14.62 8.30 -7.90
CA TYR A 28 -14.69 7.96 -6.49
C TYR A 28 -14.87 9.21 -5.61
N VAL A 29 -15.91 9.19 -4.78
CA VAL A 29 -16.16 10.18 -3.72
C VAL A 29 -16.32 9.44 -2.40
N PRO A 30 -15.43 9.68 -1.41
CA PRO A 30 -15.48 8.98 -0.13
C PRO A 30 -16.72 9.38 0.67
N SER A 31 -17.30 8.41 1.36
CA SER A 31 -18.45 8.65 2.25
C SER A 31 -18.12 9.69 3.32
N GLY A 32 -19.06 10.61 3.57
CA GLY A 32 -18.91 11.68 4.57
C GLY A 32 -18.18 12.94 4.08
N TYR A 33 -17.59 12.93 2.88
CA TYR A 33 -16.96 14.12 2.32
C TYR A 33 -17.97 14.95 1.52
N ARG A 34 -17.98 16.26 1.76
CA ARG A 34 -18.79 17.22 0.98
C ARG A 34 -17.93 17.81 -0.13
N THR A 35 -17.83 17.10 -1.25
CA THR A 35 -17.10 17.54 -2.44
C THR A 35 -17.91 17.27 -3.71
N SER A 36 -17.72 18.11 -4.73
CA SER A 36 -18.35 17.98 -6.05
C SER A 36 -17.45 17.32 -7.10
N HIS A 37 -16.23 16.92 -6.74
CA HIS A 37 -15.25 16.30 -7.63
C HIS A 37 -14.68 15.03 -7.00
N ALA A 38 -14.16 14.14 -7.86
CA ALA A 38 -13.53 12.90 -7.43
C ALA A 38 -12.32 13.17 -6.54
N LEU A 39 -12.17 12.38 -5.49
CA LEU A 39 -11.16 12.57 -4.47
C LEU A 39 -10.84 11.23 -3.82
N VAL A 40 -9.57 10.87 -3.69
CA VAL A 40 -9.14 9.79 -2.79
C VAL A 40 -8.40 10.42 -1.61
N PRO A 41 -8.85 10.26 -0.36
CA PRO A 41 -8.10 10.74 0.79
C PRO A 41 -6.71 10.10 0.81
N HIS A 42 -5.67 10.89 1.12
CA HIS A 42 -4.28 10.42 1.05
C HIS A 42 -4.04 9.11 1.83
N GLY A 43 -4.61 8.97 3.03
CA GLY A 43 -4.49 7.73 3.79
C GLY A 43 -5.07 6.51 3.07
N VAL A 44 -6.17 6.69 2.32
CA VAL A 44 -6.77 5.63 1.49
C VAL A 44 -5.84 5.28 0.32
N SER A 45 -5.32 6.26 -0.43
CA SER A 45 -4.47 5.97 -1.58
C SER A 45 -3.16 5.27 -1.19
N VAL A 46 -2.62 5.57 0.00
CA VAL A 46 -1.42 4.93 0.54
C VAL A 46 -1.71 3.51 1.05
N VAL A 47 -2.76 3.34 1.86
CA VAL A 47 -3.00 2.06 2.55
C VAL A 47 -3.37 0.94 1.57
N LEU A 48 -4.00 1.26 0.44
CA LEU A 48 -4.43 0.24 -0.52
C LEU A 48 -3.26 -0.50 -1.18
N ALA A 49 -2.09 0.13 -1.33
CA ALA A 49 -0.89 -0.53 -1.86
C ALA A 49 0.01 -1.13 -0.77
N ALA A 50 -0.27 -0.86 0.51
CA ALA A 50 0.63 -1.20 1.61
C ALA A 50 0.78 -2.73 1.82
N PRO A 51 -0.28 -3.55 1.86
CA PRO A 51 -0.14 -4.99 2.08
C PRO A 51 0.74 -5.68 1.02
N ALA A 52 0.47 -5.41 -0.27
CA ALA A 52 1.26 -5.94 -1.38
C ALA A 52 2.71 -5.43 -1.36
N THR A 53 2.91 -4.15 -1.00
CA THR A 53 4.27 -3.61 -0.80
C THR A 53 5.01 -4.35 0.31
N PHE A 54 4.38 -4.60 1.46
CA PHE A 54 5.05 -5.31 2.57
C PHE A 54 5.38 -6.77 2.22
N ARG A 55 4.55 -7.44 1.40
CA ARG A 55 4.90 -8.76 0.83
C ARG A 55 6.14 -8.71 -0.05
N PHE A 56 6.31 -7.61 -0.79
CA PHE A 56 7.45 -7.38 -1.67
C PHE A 56 8.73 -7.04 -0.88
N THR A 57 8.63 -6.20 0.15
CA THR A 57 9.76 -5.78 0.98
C THR A 57 10.14 -6.77 2.07
N TYR A 58 9.30 -7.78 2.36
CA TYR A 58 9.53 -8.76 3.43
C TYR A 58 10.96 -9.34 3.42
N ALA A 59 11.45 -9.75 2.24
CA ALA A 59 12.77 -10.38 2.09
C ALA A 59 13.96 -9.47 2.47
N THR A 60 13.74 -8.15 2.60
CA THR A 60 14.81 -7.20 2.97
C THR A 60 15.09 -7.17 4.46
N SER A 61 14.09 -7.47 5.29
CA SER A 61 14.19 -7.46 6.75
C SER A 61 12.98 -8.17 7.38
N PRO A 62 12.91 -9.51 7.28
CA PRO A 62 11.82 -10.32 7.83
C PRO A 62 11.53 -10.02 9.31
N GLU A 63 12.58 -9.85 10.10
CA GLU A 63 12.52 -9.58 11.54
C GLU A 63 11.77 -8.28 11.87
N ARG A 64 11.94 -7.22 11.06
CA ARG A 64 11.21 -5.96 11.24
C ARG A 64 9.74 -6.11 10.87
N HIS A 65 9.43 -6.90 9.84
CA HIS A 65 8.04 -7.15 9.42
C HIS A 65 7.29 -7.97 10.49
N LEU A 66 7.93 -9.01 11.02
CA LEU A 66 7.38 -9.81 12.12
C LEU A 66 7.21 -8.98 13.38
N ARG A 67 8.19 -8.14 13.72
CA ARG A 67 8.06 -7.24 14.86
C ARG A 67 6.88 -6.26 14.70
N ALA A 68 6.66 -5.73 13.49
CA ALA A 68 5.51 -4.89 13.22
C ALA A 68 4.19 -5.67 13.33
N ALA A 69 4.13 -6.92 12.86
CA ALA A 69 2.96 -7.78 13.00
C ALA A 69 2.62 -8.06 14.48
N GLU A 70 3.62 -8.34 15.32
CA GLU A 70 3.45 -8.50 16.77
C GLU A 70 2.85 -7.25 17.43
N LEU A 71 3.34 -6.07 17.05
CA LEU A 71 2.82 -4.80 17.56
C LEU A 71 1.38 -4.53 17.12
N MET A 72 0.95 -5.14 16.02
CA MET A 72 -0.44 -5.15 15.56
C MET A 72 -1.27 -6.27 16.21
N GLY A 73 -0.70 -7.04 17.15
CA GLY A 73 -1.39 -8.10 17.89
C GLY A 73 -1.38 -9.47 17.21
N VAL A 74 -0.57 -9.67 16.17
CA VAL A 74 -0.45 -10.98 15.49
C VAL A 74 0.65 -11.82 16.15
N PRO A 75 0.35 -13.03 16.66
CA PRO A 75 1.37 -13.96 17.14
C PRO A 75 2.26 -14.45 15.98
N THR A 76 3.57 -14.34 16.15
CA THR A 76 4.58 -14.68 15.11
C THR A 76 5.42 -15.91 15.44
N ALA A 77 5.32 -16.42 16.67
CA ALA A 77 6.09 -17.58 17.11
C ALA A 77 5.64 -18.86 16.39
N GLY A 78 6.58 -19.61 15.82
CA GLY A 78 6.32 -20.88 15.16
C GLY A 78 5.66 -20.79 13.78
N LEU A 79 5.53 -19.59 13.22
CA LEU A 79 5.06 -19.43 11.83
C LEU A 79 6.04 -20.07 10.85
N SER A 80 5.51 -20.72 9.81
CA SER A 80 6.28 -21.07 8.62
C SER A 80 6.72 -19.82 7.86
N ASP A 81 7.74 -19.93 7.01
CA ASP A 81 8.24 -18.80 6.20
C ASP A 81 7.13 -18.11 5.38
N ARG A 82 6.17 -18.90 4.89
CA ARG A 82 5.03 -18.38 4.13
C ARG A 82 4.08 -17.59 5.03
N GLU A 83 3.77 -18.10 6.21
CA GLU A 83 2.90 -17.41 7.18
C GLU A 83 3.58 -16.16 7.73
N ALA A 84 4.89 -16.24 8.00
CA ALA A 84 5.70 -15.13 8.46
C ALA A 84 5.70 -13.96 7.45
N ARG A 85 5.80 -14.27 6.14
CA ARG A 85 5.67 -13.29 5.05
C ARG A 85 4.31 -12.60 5.01
N GLU A 86 3.25 -13.33 5.34
CA GLU A 86 1.87 -12.85 5.27
C GLU A 86 1.38 -12.22 6.59
N ALA A 87 2.12 -12.34 7.68
CA ALA A 87 1.69 -11.89 9.01
C ALA A 87 1.34 -10.39 9.04
N LEU A 88 2.26 -9.52 8.61
CA LEU A 88 2.02 -8.07 8.56
C LEU A 88 0.99 -7.66 7.49
N PRO A 89 1.06 -8.16 6.23
CA PRO A 89 0.02 -7.90 5.23
C PRO A 89 -1.38 -8.25 5.71
N ASN A 90 -1.56 -9.42 6.35
CA ASN A 90 -2.86 -9.85 6.86
C ASN A 90 -3.32 -9.00 8.04
N ALA A 91 -2.42 -8.60 8.93
CA ALA A 91 -2.74 -7.65 10.02
C ALA A 91 -3.28 -6.32 9.47
N LEU A 92 -2.63 -5.79 8.43
CA LEU A 92 -3.07 -4.57 7.76
C LEU A 92 -4.41 -4.75 7.05
N LEU A 93 -4.63 -5.88 6.37
CA LEU A 93 -5.90 -6.18 5.70
C LEU A 93 -7.06 -6.32 6.70
N ALA A 94 -6.81 -6.93 7.86
CA ALA A 94 -7.80 -6.99 8.94
C ALA A 94 -8.17 -5.58 9.42
N LEU A 95 -7.17 -4.73 9.69
CA LEU A 95 -7.41 -3.33 10.08
C LEU A 95 -8.17 -2.53 9.02
N VAL A 96 -7.76 -2.64 7.75
CA VAL A 96 -8.41 -1.99 6.59
C VAL A 96 -9.88 -2.37 6.52
N ARG A 97 -10.19 -3.66 6.69
CA ARG A 97 -11.56 -4.17 6.71
C ARG A 97 -12.35 -3.64 7.91
N ASP A 98 -11.78 -3.68 9.10
CA ASP A 98 -12.44 -3.28 10.36
C ASP A 98 -12.83 -1.79 10.36
N ILE A 99 -12.00 -0.92 9.77
CA ILE A 99 -12.28 0.53 9.72
C ILE A 99 -13.04 0.96 8.46
N GLY A 100 -13.44 0.01 7.61
CA GLY A 100 -14.27 0.26 6.43
C GLY A 100 -13.56 0.94 5.25
N ILE A 101 -12.25 0.73 5.10
CA ILE A 101 -11.51 1.17 3.90
C ILE A 101 -11.98 0.34 2.68
N PRO A 102 -12.05 0.95 1.48
CA PRO A 102 -12.44 0.23 0.26
C PRO A 102 -11.62 -1.04 0.02
N ASN A 103 -12.28 -2.07 -0.53
CA ASN A 103 -11.66 -3.38 -0.84
C ASN A 103 -10.78 -3.32 -2.10
N GLY A 104 -9.62 -2.71 -1.98
CA GLY A 104 -8.65 -2.58 -3.07
C GLY A 104 -9.00 -1.49 -4.08
N LEU A 105 -8.15 -1.37 -5.10
CA LEU A 105 -8.25 -0.33 -6.13
C LEU A 105 -9.52 -0.44 -6.98
N THR A 106 -10.08 -1.66 -7.13
CA THR A 106 -11.35 -1.85 -7.85
C THR A 106 -12.52 -1.14 -7.20
N ALA A 107 -12.51 -0.99 -5.87
CA ALA A 107 -13.51 -0.23 -5.14
C ALA A 107 -13.38 1.29 -5.34
N LEU A 108 -12.26 1.77 -5.90
CA LEU A 108 -12.06 3.16 -6.33
C LEU A 108 -12.35 3.37 -7.84
N GLY A 109 -12.80 2.34 -8.56
CA GLY A 109 -13.09 2.42 -10.00
C GLY A 109 -11.90 2.11 -10.92
N TYR A 110 -10.81 1.58 -10.39
CA TYR A 110 -9.69 1.08 -11.19
C TYR A 110 -9.90 -0.36 -11.65
N ALA A 111 -9.22 -0.72 -12.75
CA ALA A 111 -9.13 -2.09 -13.24
C ALA A 111 -7.69 -2.36 -13.74
N GLU A 112 -7.43 -3.61 -14.13
CA GLU A 112 -6.14 -4.05 -14.65
C GLU A 112 -5.61 -3.18 -15.80
N ARG A 113 -6.51 -2.73 -16.69
CA ARG A 113 -6.18 -1.80 -17.80
C ARG A 113 -5.59 -0.46 -17.34
N ASP A 114 -5.84 -0.05 -16.10
CA ASP A 114 -5.38 1.22 -15.55
C ASP A 114 -3.97 1.08 -14.91
N ILE A 115 -3.46 -0.15 -14.71
CA ILE A 115 -2.14 -0.41 -14.10
C ILE A 115 -0.99 0.27 -14.85
N PRO A 116 -0.87 0.23 -16.19
CA PRO A 116 0.22 0.90 -16.88
C PRO A 116 0.31 2.39 -16.55
N ALA A 117 -0.82 3.10 -16.55
CA ALA A 117 -0.85 4.52 -16.22
C ALA A 117 -0.50 4.80 -14.75
N LEU A 118 -0.91 3.92 -13.84
CA LEU A 118 -0.54 4.02 -12.42
C LEU A 118 0.96 3.76 -12.22
N VAL A 119 1.56 2.81 -12.95
CA VAL A 119 3.00 2.56 -12.94
C VAL A 119 3.76 3.78 -13.45
N ASP A 120 3.39 4.31 -14.61
CA ASP A 120 4.04 5.48 -15.21
C ASP A 120 4.01 6.67 -14.24
N GLY A 121 2.84 7.00 -13.69
CA GLY A 121 2.71 8.08 -12.72
C GLY A 121 3.48 7.85 -11.41
N THR A 122 3.77 6.60 -11.06
CA THR A 122 4.58 6.25 -9.88
C THR A 122 6.07 6.40 -10.15
N LEU A 123 6.53 6.07 -11.37
CA LEU A 123 7.93 6.23 -11.78
C LEU A 123 8.36 7.71 -11.80
N GLU A 124 7.40 8.63 -11.99
CA GLU A 124 7.59 10.08 -11.82
C GLU A 124 7.82 10.52 -10.35
N GLN A 125 7.85 9.58 -9.39
CA GLN A 125 8.14 9.84 -7.97
C GLN A 125 9.51 9.26 -7.52
N PRO A 126 10.63 9.59 -8.19
CA PRO A 126 11.91 8.90 -7.97
C PRO A 126 12.46 9.07 -6.55
N ARG A 127 12.22 10.22 -5.90
CA ARG A 127 12.65 10.48 -4.52
C ARG A 127 11.99 9.54 -3.51
N LEU A 128 10.75 9.14 -3.75
CA LEU A 128 10.02 8.21 -2.87
C LEU A 128 10.43 6.77 -3.17
N LEU A 129 10.59 6.43 -4.46
CA LEU A 129 11.06 5.10 -4.85
C LEU A 129 12.48 4.81 -4.34
N SER A 130 13.37 5.81 -4.27
CA SER A 130 14.71 5.65 -3.69
C SER A 130 14.72 5.32 -2.19
N GLY A 131 13.60 5.56 -1.49
CA GLY A 131 13.44 5.17 -0.08
C GLY A 131 13.11 3.68 0.12
N SER A 132 12.85 2.93 -0.95
CA SER A 132 12.56 1.50 -0.87
C SER A 132 13.79 0.71 -0.41
N PRO A 133 13.65 -0.27 0.51
CA PRO A 133 14.78 -1.08 0.99
C PRO A 133 15.29 -2.10 -0.05
N ARG A 134 14.62 -2.20 -1.21
CA ARG A 134 15.07 -2.96 -2.38
C ARG A 134 14.70 -2.24 -3.66
N THR A 135 15.46 -2.50 -4.72
CA THR A 135 15.18 -1.99 -6.07
C THR A 135 13.76 -2.34 -6.50
N VAL A 136 13.07 -1.34 -7.05
CA VAL A 136 11.70 -1.41 -7.53
C VAL A 136 11.62 -0.71 -8.87
N GLY A 137 11.11 -1.39 -9.89
CA GLY A 137 10.88 -0.85 -11.23
C GLY A 137 9.45 -1.09 -11.69
N ALA A 138 9.19 -0.86 -12.98
CA ALA A 138 7.86 -0.99 -13.57
C ALA A 138 7.23 -2.38 -13.31
N THR A 139 8.03 -3.44 -13.42
CA THR A 139 7.57 -4.83 -13.21
C THR A 139 7.09 -5.06 -11.79
N GLU A 140 7.87 -4.64 -10.79
CA GLU A 140 7.50 -4.80 -9.38
C GLU A 140 6.30 -3.92 -9.01
N LEU A 141 6.24 -2.68 -9.52
CA LEU A 141 5.10 -1.79 -9.32
C LEU A 141 3.81 -2.37 -9.90
N ALA A 142 3.88 -2.93 -11.12
CA ALA A 142 2.74 -3.60 -11.74
C ALA A 142 2.26 -4.77 -10.89
N ALA A 143 3.18 -5.62 -10.41
CA ALA A 143 2.82 -6.75 -9.55
C ALA A 143 2.16 -6.28 -8.23
N ILE A 144 2.70 -5.25 -7.59
CA ILE A 144 2.11 -4.65 -6.38
C ILE A 144 0.70 -4.12 -6.66
N LEU A 145 0.50 -3.44 -7.80
CA LEU A 145 -0.81 -2.91 -8.20
C LEU A 145 -1.81 -4.02 -8.50
N HIS A 146 -1.40 -5.09 -9.19
CA HIS A 146 -2.23 -6.28 -9.43
C HIS A 146 -2.72 -6.88 -8.12
N ASP A 147 -1.81 -7.12 -7.18
CA ASP A 147 -2.11 -7.66 -5.84
C ASP A 147 -2.95 -6.69 -4.98
N SER A 148 -3.09 -5.44 -5.42
CA SER A 148 -3.86 -4.39 -4.74
C SER A 148 -5.23 -4.13 -5.39
N LEU A 149 -5.57 -4.80 -6.49
CA LEU A 149 -6.86 -4.61 -7.18
C LEU A 149 -8.04 -5.00 -6.28
N ARG A 150 -7.92 -6.13 -5.58
CA ARG A 150 -8.94 -6.66 -4.67
C ARG A 150 -8.27 -7.48 -3.57
N PHE A 151 -8.73 -7.32 -2.32
CA PHE A 151 -8.15 -8.04 -1.18
C PHE A 151 -8.96 -9.27 -0.76
N TRP A 152 -10.29 -9.21 -0.83
CA TRP A 152 -11.22 -10.29 -0.49
C TRP A 152 -12.39 -10.41 -1.47
#